data_AF-A0ABD5PXF1-F1
#
_entry.id   AF-A0ABD5PXF1-F1
#
_cell.length_a   1.000
_cell.length_b   1.000
_cell.length_c   1.000
_cell.angle_alpha   90.00
_cell.angle_beta   90.00
_cell.angle_gamma   90.00
#
_symmetry.space_group_name_H-M   'P 1'
#
loop_
_entity.id
_entity.type
_entity.pdbx_description
1 polymer ?
#
loop_
_entity_poly.entity_id
_entity_poly.type
_entity_poly.pdbx_seq_one_letter_code
_entity_poly.pdbx_strand_id
1 'polypeptide(L)'
;MDRRRFLGASGLAIGIGGLSTGFADRQSKRSSSSPRNSTRTDDTVSAKVDLHAHLQRGGGQQMADRYAELGFDVLVGTDHHDDIGVDGSVEAETVGDYSHLEFPGPILNGVELSASHHVNVIQSDDEMIKQINHPMRYDDTADDINQLADRVGADLVEVTERGEDIQGYPTIADAVEQLDATPTTTSDAHSPEAVGAGHVVVEVEELSGDNVIRALKQGRYSLGGRLW
;
A
#
# COMPACT_ATOMS: atom_id res chain seq x y z
N MET A 1 15.08 19.08 -2.42
CA MET A 1 13.89 18.22 -2.58
C MET A 1 14.27 17.17 -3.60
N ASP A 2 14.61 15.99 -3.09
CA ASP A 2 15.33 14.95 -3.83
C ASP A 2 14.34 14.06 -4.58
N ARG A 3 14.60 13.85 -5.88
CA ARG A 3 13.69 13.16 -6.80
C ARG A 3 13.83 11.65 -6.61
N ARG A 4 12.76 10.96 -6.19
CA ARG A 4 12.71 9.50 -6.14
C ARG A 4 12.61 8.96 -7.57
N ARG A 5 13.63 8.20 -7.97
CA ARG A 5 13.65 7.41 -9.22
C ARG A 5 13.02 6.06 -8.93
N PHE A 6 11.96 5.72 -9.64
CA PHE A 6 11.51 4.34 -9.79
C PHE A 6 12.53 3.61 -10.69
N LEU A 7 13.28 2.66 -10.12
CA LEU A 7 14.14 1.75 -10.86
C LEU A 7 13.48 0.38 -10.91
N GLY A 8 12.75 0.12 -11.99
CA GLY A 8 12.51 -1.23 -12.46
C GLY A 8 13.80 -1.75 -13.11
N ALA A 9 14.51 -2.65 -12.43
CA ALA A 9 15.71 -3.29 -12.96
C ALA A 9 15.40 -4.76 -13.31
N SER A 10 15.02 -5.00 -14.56
CA SER A 10 15.05 -6.32 -15.19
C SER A 10 16.49 -6.62 -15.64
N GLY A 11 17.23 -7.37 -14.81
CA GLY A 11 18.59 -7.82 -15.10
C GLY A 11 18.63 -9.29 -15.47
N LEU A 12 18.65 -9.59 -16.78
CA LEU A 12 18.96 -10.90 -17.33
C LEU A 12 20.48 -11.13 -17.23
N ALA A 13 20.93 -12.05 -16.38
CA ALA A 13 22.33 -12.44 -16.28
C ALA A 13 22.57 -13.78 -16.99
N ILE A 14 23.26 -13.75 -18.13
CA ILE A 14 23.93 -14.91 -18.74
C ILE A 14 25.42 -14.57 -18.79
N GLY A 15 26.23 -15.43 -18.19
CA GLY A 15 27.66 -15.20 -17.96
C GLY A 15 28.60 -15.55 -19.12
N ILE A 16 29.91 -15.45 -18.83
CA ILE A 16 31.01 -16.40 -19.09
C ILE A 16 32.35 -15.61 -19.20
N GLY A 17 33.34 -16.00 -18.37
CA GLY A 17 34.73 -16.22 -18.83
C GLY A 17 35.83 -15.17 -18.53
N GLY A 18 36.92 -15.64 -17.89
CA GLY A 18 38.28 -15.04 -17.94
C GLY A 18 38.98 -14.93 -16.57
N LEU A 19 39.71 -15.95 -16.09
CA LEU A 19 41.18 -16.14 -16.12
C LEU A 19 42.01 -15.06 -15.39
N SER A 20 42.46 -15.34 -14.15
CA SER A 20 43.83 -15.75 -13.71
C SER A 20 44.83 -14.58 -13.56
N THR A 21 45.42 -14.31 -12.39
CA THR A 21 46.68 -14.85 -11.81
C THR A 21 46.93 -13.99 -10.53
N GLY A 22 47.30 -14.48 -9.34
CA GLY A 22 48.56 -15.14 -8.95
C GLY A 22 49.47 -14.15 -8.19
N PHE A 23 49.71 -14.34 -6.87
CA PHE A 23 51.01 -14.28 -6.14
C PHE A 23 50.92 -13.93 -4.62
N ALA A 24 51.39 -14.90 -3.83
CA ALA A 24 52.24 -14.84 -2.61
C ALA A 24 51.91 -13.97 -1.36
N ASP A 25 51.42 -14.68 -0.33
CA ASP A 25 52.11 -14.99 0.94
C ASP A 25 52.73 -13.89 1.82
N ARG A 26 52.15 -13.68 3.02
CA ARG A 26 52.90 -13.44 4.27
C ARG A 26 52.01 -13.58 5.52
N GLN A 27 52.31 -14.59 6.33
CA GLN A 27 51.84 -14.69 7.71
C GLN A 27 52.32 -13.52 8.58
N SER A 28 51.40 -12.90 9.34
CA SER A 28 51.73 -12.46 10.70
C SER A 28 50.49 -12.48 11.59
N LYS A 29 50.58 -13.24 12.69
CA LYS A 29 49.65 -13.22 13.81
C LYS A 29 49.82 -11.90 14.56
N ARG A 30 48.75 -11.11 14.67
CA ARG A 30 48.55 -10.18 15.79
C ARG A 30 47.07 -10.08 16.12
N SER A 31 46.77 -10.49 17.35
CA SER A 31 45.51 -10.25 18.03
C SER A 31 45.33 -8.75 18.29
N SER A 32 44.24 -8.17 17.79
CA SER A 32 43.66 -6.96 18.35
C SER A 32 42.19 -6.92 17.95
N SER A 33 41.33 -7.17 18.95
CA SER A 33 39.91 -6.83 19.04
C SER A 33 39.29 -6.25 17.77
N SER A 34 38.64 -7.10 16.97
CA SER A 34 37.66 -6.65 15.99
C SER A 34 36.57 -5.86 16.71
N PRO A 35 36.20 -4.65 16.25
CA PRO A 35 34.95 -4.05 16.65
C PRO A 35 33.84 -4.99 16.19
N ARG A 36 32.88 -5.28 17.08
CA ARG A 36 31.62 -5.90 16.67
C ARG A 36 31.00 -4.96 15.65
N ASN A 37 31.10 -5.35 14.38
CA ASN A 37 30.34 -4.75 13.32
C ASN A 37 28.88 -5.14 13.60
N SER A 38 28.20 -4.28 14.36
CA SER A 38 26.76 -4.30 14.54
C SER A 38 26.15 -3.90 13.21
N THR A 39 26.16 -4.81 12.23
CA THR A 39 25.16 -4.81 11.19
C THR A 39 23.86 -5.15 11.89
N ARG A 40 23.20 -4.11 12.41
CA ARG A 40 21.78 -4.12 12.64
C ARG A 40 21.20 -4.40 11.27
N THR A 41 20.83 -5.65 11.00
CA THR A 41 19.86 -5.90 9.96
C THR A 41 18.62 -5.21 10.52
N ASP A 42 18.24 -4.09 9.91
CA ASP A 42 16.89 -3.56 10.10
C ASP A 42 16.00 -4.66 9.53
N ASP A 43 15.57 -5.58 10.39
CA ASP A 43 14.71 -6.70 10.04
C ASP A 43 13.33 -6.12 9.77
N THR A 44 13.16 -5.48 8.60
CA THR A 44 11.86 -5.04 8.12
C THR A 44 11.06 -6.25 7.70
N VAL A 45 9.82 -6.32 8.16
CA VAL A 45 8.79 -7.26 7.73
C VAL A 45 8.05 -6.66 6.53
N SER A 46 7.87 -7.46 5.48
CA SER A 46 6.96 -7.11 4.39
C SER A 46 5.54 -7.51 4.77
N ALA A 47 4.57 -6.62 4.60
CA ALA A 47 3.16 -6.88 4.89
C ALA A 47 2.29 -6.58 3.68
N LYS A 48 1.48 -7.54 3.26
CA LYS A 48 0.54 -7.44 2.16
C LYS A 48 -0.79 -6.89 2.66
N VAL A 49 -1.24 -5.78 2.07
CA VAL A 49 -2.40 -5.01 2.51
C VAL A 49 -3.27 -4.60 1.33
N ASP A 50 -4.58 -4.76 1.44
CA ASP A 50 -5.55 -4.16 0.52
C ASP A 50 -6.22 -2.98 1.24
N LEU A 51 -6.15 -1.79 0.65
CA LEU A 51 -6.59 -0.55 1.29
C LEU A 51 -8.05 -0.20 0.98
N HIS A 52 -8.74 -1.02 0.17
CA HIS A 52 -10.10 -0.74 -0.23
C HIS A 52 -10.91 -2.02 -0.35
N ALA A 53 -11.74 -2.28 0.66
CA ALA A 53 -12.61 -3.45 0.71
C ALA A 53 -13.87 -3.17 1.52
N HIS A 54 -15.01 -3.68 1.04
CA HIS A 54 -16.32 -3.52 1.65
C HIS A 54 -16.66 -4.77 2.45
N LEU A 55 -16.23 -4.83 3.71
CA LEU A 55 -16.31 -6.04 4.52
C LEU A 55 -17.75 -6.37 4.93
N GLN A 56 -18.55 -5.41 5.38
CA GLN A 56 -19.94 -5.68 5.78
C GLN A 56 -20.76 -6.10 4.57
N ARG A 57 -20.63 -5.38 3.45
CA ARG A 57 -21.34 -5.70 2.21
C ARG A 57 -20.89 -7.02 1.59
N GLY A 58 -19.60 -7.34 1.72
CA GLY A 58 -18.98 -8.55 1.19
C GLY A 58 -19.21 -9.82 2.01
N GLY A 59 -19.88 -9.72 3.17
CA GLY A 59 -20.24 -10.89 3.99
C GLY A 59 -19.39 -11.08 5.25
N GLY A 60 -18.69 -10.05 5.70
CA GLY A 60 -17.96 -9.99 6.97
C GLY A 60 -16.86 -11.04 7.06
N GLN A 61 -17.08 -12.05 7.91
CA GLN A 61 -16.10 -13.11 8.16
C GLN A 61 -15.65 -13.84 6.88
N GLN A 62 -16.52 -14.01 5.88
CA GLN A 62 -16.13 -14.66 4.61
C GLN A 62 -15.05 -13.87 3.86
N MET A 63 -15.08 -12.54 3.96
CA MET A 63 -14.05 -11.69 3.39
C MET A 63 -12.74 -11.83 4.18
N ALA A 64 -12.82 -11.77 5.52
CA ALA A 64 -11.65 -11.93 6.40
C ALA A 64 -10.95 -13.28 6.19
N ASP A 65 -11.71 -14.37 6.14
CA ASP A 65 -11.21 -15.71 5.84
C ASP A 65 -10.50 -15.74 4.49
N ARG A 66 -11.10 -15.11 3.47
CA ARG A 66 -10.53 -15.07 2.13
C ARG A 66 -9.22 -14.28 2.05
N TYR A 67 -9.14 -13.15 2.76
CA TYR A 67 -7.89 -12.39 2.88
C TYR A 67 -6.80 -13.23 3.56
N ALA A 68 -7.15 -13.95 4.63
CA ALA A 68 -6.21 -14.82 5.35
C ALA A 68 -5.72 -15.98 4.46
N GLU A 69 -6.62 -16.63 3.72
CA GLU A 69 -6.28 -17.67 2.74
C GLU A 69 -5.30 -17.20 1.66
N LEU A 70 -5.41 -15.93 1.25
CA LEU A 70 -4.56 -15.31 0.23
C LEU A 70 -3.26 -14.70 0.80
N GLY A 71 -3.00 -14.92 2.09
CA GLY A 71 -1.78 -14.50 2.77
C GLY A 71 -1.67 -12.98 2.91
N PHE A 72 -2.78 -12.28 3.13
CA PHE A 72 -2.74 -10.89 3.55
C PHE A 72 -2.35 -10.81 5.03
N ASP A 73 -1.56 -9.79 5.36
CA ASP A 73 -1.02 -9.59 6.70
C ASP A 73 -1.83 -8.57 7.50
N VAL A 74 -2.60 -7.73 6.82
CA VAL A 74 -3.46 -6.70 7.40
C VAL A 74 -4.81 -6.73 6.70
N LEU A 75 -5.89 -6.66 7.46
CA LEU A 75 -7.24 -6.50 6.97
C LEU A 75 -7.66 -5.04 7.12
N VAL A 76 -8.24 -4.45 6.08
CA VAL A 76 -8.79 -3.09 6.13
C VAL A 76 -10.23 -3.14 5.66
N GLY A 77 -11.14 -2.54 6.42
CA GLY A 77 -12.52 -2.35 6.01
C GLY A 77 -12.84 -0.89 5.74
N THR A 78 -13.46 -0.61 4.61
CA THR A 78 -13.82 0.74 4.13
C THR A 78 -15.22 0.73 3.54
N ASP A 79 -16.20 0.18 4.25
CA ASP A 79 -17.60 0.21 3.78
C ASP A 79 -18.08 1.67 3.64
N HIS A 80 -19.05 1.88 2.73
CA HIS A 80 -19.59 3.20 2.40
C HIS A 80 -20.27 3.91 3.58
N HIS A 81 -20.12 5.23 3.61
CA HIS A 81 -20.94 6.14 4.40
C HIS A 81 -21.51 7.26 3.52
N ASP A 82 -22.74 7.05 3.04
CA ASP A 82 -23.36 7.90 1.99
C ASP A 82 -23.78 9.29 2.46
N ASP A 83 -23.92 9.52 3.78
CA ASP A 83 -24.40 10.79 4.32
C ASP A 83 -23.29 11.84 4.52
N ILE A 84 -22.02 11.47 4.36
CA ILE A 84 -20.87 12.35 4.61
C ILE A 84 -20.13 12.61 3.30
N GLY A 85 -20.01 13.89 2.94
CA GLY A 85 -19.24 14.33 1.79
C GLY A 85 -17.74 14.06 1.95
N VAL A 86 -17.00 14.04 0.83
CA VAL A 86 -15.55 13.81 0.82
C VAL A 86 -14.73 14.86 1.61
N ASP A 87 -15.33 16.03 1.85
CA ASP A 87 -14.79 17.13 2.66
C ASP A 87 -15.33 17.13 4.11
N GLY A 88 -16.16 16.13 4.46
CA GLY A 88 -16.73 15.98 5.78
C GLY A 88 -15.71 15.59 6.84
N SER A 89 -15.98 15.99 8.09
CA SER A 89 -15.24 15.51 9.25
C SER A 89 -15.61 14.05 9.53
N VAL A 90 -14.60 13.19 9.61
CA VAL A 90 -14.75 11.79 10.04
C VAL A 90 -14.39 11.71 11.52
N GLU A 91 -15.39 11.39 12.32
CA GLU A 91 -15.20 11.10 13.76
C GLU A 91 -15.02 9.60 13.96
N ALA A 92 -14.62 9.18 15.17
CA ALA A 92 -14.36 7.77 15.47
C ALA A 92 -15.60 6.88 15.29
N GLU A 93 -16.80 7.42 15.48
CA GLU A 93 -18.05 6.69 15.28
C GLU A 93 -18.45 6.53 13.81
N THR A 94 -17.78 7.25 12.90
CA THR A 94 -18.04 7.20 11.46
C THR A 94 -17.29 6.05 10.79
N VAL A 95 -16.15 5.63 11.32
CA VAL A 95 -15.40 4.48 10.80
C VAL A 95 -16.10 3.17 11.17
N GLY A 96 -16.05 2.19 10.27
CA GLY A 96 -16.61 0.88 10.54
C GLY A 96 -15.89 0.18 11.69
N ASP A 97 -16.62 -0.52 12.56
CA ASP A 97 -16.03 -1.37 13.60
C ASP A 97 -15.97 -2.83 13.14
N TYR A 98 -14.75 -3.29 12.85
CA TYR A 98 -14.47 -4.64 12.38
C TYR A 98 -13.81 -5.52 13.45
N SER A 99 -13.79 -5.10 14.72
CA SER A 99 -13.11 -5.82 15.80
C SER A 99 -13.71 -7.19 16.13
N HIS A 100 -14.90 -7.47 15.60
CA HIS A 100 -15.61 -8.73 15.78
C HIS A 100 -15.18 -9.81 14.77
N LEU A 101 -14.41 -9.46 13.74
CA LEU A 101 -13.91 -10.39 12.74
C LEU A 101 -12.67 -11.13 13.26
N GLU A 102 -12.57 -12.41 12.92
CA GLU A 102 -11.38 -13.21 13.20
C GLU A 102 -10.40 -13.08 12.02
N PHE A 103 -9.25 -12.45 12.27
CA PHE A 103 -8.17 -12.31 11.27
C PHE A 103 -6.79 -12.48 11.94
N PRO A 104 -5.78 -13.11 11.28
CA PRO A 104 -4.49 -13.39 11.92
C PRO A 104 -3.61 -12.18 12.22
N GLY A 105 -3.83 -11.05 11.54
CA GLY A 105 -3.06 -9.83 11.67
C GLY A 105 -3.88 -8.64 12.18
N PRO A 106 -3.34 -7.41 12.12
CA PRO A 106 -4.08 -6.20 12.45
C PRO A 106 -5.31 -6.02 11.56
N ILE A 107 -6.38 -5.50 12.16
CA ILE A 107 -7.61 -5.08 11.47
C ILE A 107 -7.70 -3.56 11.58
N LEU A 108 -7.73 -2.86 10.46
CA LEU A 108 -7.85 -1.40 10.41
C LEU A 108 -9.27 -1.00 10.09
N ASN A 109 -9.77 -0.06 10.87
CA ASN A 109 -11.09 0.50 10.73
C ASN A 109 -11.03 1.70 9.79
N GLY A 110 -11.88 1.69 8.78
CA GLY A 110 -12.00 2.79 7.85
C GLY A 110 -13.44 2.99 7.40
N VAL A 111 -13.60 3.96 6.52
CA VAL A 111 -14.87 4.33 5.90
C VAL A 111 -14.60 4.86 4.50
N GLU A 112 -15.44 4.51 3.55
CA GLU A 112 -15.48 5.20 2.26
C GLU A 112 -16.51 6.33 2.30
N LEU A 113 -16.04 7.57 2.14
CA LEU A 113 -16.90 8.73 1.97
C LEU A 113 -17.34 8.83 0.51
N SER A 114 -18.64 8.72 0.27
CA SER A 114 -19.19 8.60 -1.09
C SER A 114 -20.13 9.76 -1.40
N ALA A 115 -19.62 10.76 -2.14
CA ALA A 115 -20.44 11.88 -2.61
C ALA A 115 -20.21 12.13 -4.11
N SER A 116 -19.37 13.12 -4.45
CA SER A 116 -18.95 13.35 -5.84
C SER A 116 -17.79 12.44 -6.27
N HIS A 117 -16.97 12.07 -5.31
CA HIS A 117 -15.84 11.16 -5.43
C HIS A 117 -15.90 10.20 -4.25
N HIS A 118 -15.07 9.17 -4.30
CA HIS A 118 -14.91 8.23 -3.22
C HIS A 118 -13.56 8.48 -2.55
N VAL A 119 -13.56 8.61 -1.23
CA VAL A 119 -12.35 8.82 -0.44
C VAL A 119 -12.38 7.89 0.76
N ASN A 120 -11.40 6.99 0.85
CA ASN A 120 -11.20 6.21 2.06
C ASN A 120 -10.54 7.06 3.14
N VAL A 121 -11.05 6.95 4.35
CA VAL A 121 -10.36 7.38 5.58
C VAL A 121 -10.11 6.13 6.40
N ILE A 122 -8.85 5.79 6.62
CA ILE A 122 -8.42 4.56 7.31
C ILE A 122 -7.67 4.96 8.57
N GLN A 123 -8.02 4.35 9.70
CA GLN A 123 -7.49 4.67 11.02
C GLN A 123 -6.90 3.43 11.71
N SER A 124 -5.86 3.68 12.51
CA SER A 124 -5.36 2.79 13.55
C SER A 124 -5.42 3.54 14.89
N ASP A 125 -4.51 3.26 15.83
CA ASP A 125 -4.63 3.77 17.20
C ASP A 125 -4.23 5.25 17.26
N ASP A 126 -3.09 5.59 16.65
CA ASP A 126 -2.53 6.96 16.66
C ASP A 126 -2.35 7.54 15.24
N GLU A 127 -2.71 6.78 14.21
CA GLU A 127 -2.49 7.13 12.81
C GLU A 127 -3.76 7.07 11.97
N MET A 128 -3.86 8.00 11.01
CA MET A 128 -4.93 8.07 10.01
C MET A 128 -4.33 8.35 8.64
N ILE A 129 -4.85 7.73 7.58
CA ILE A 129 -4.48 8.01 6.20
C ILE A 129 -5.73 8.20 5.34
N LYS A 130 -5.62 9.05 4.32
CA LYS A 130 -6.68 9.26 3.34
C LYS A 130 -6.26 8.84 1.94
N GLN A 131 -7.15 8.20 1.22
CA GLN A 131 -6.93 7.73 -0.14
C GLN A 131 -8.07 8.18 -1.05
N ILE A 132 -7.75 8.79 -2.19
CA ILE A 132 -8.71 9.00 -3.28
C ILE A 132 -8.92 7.67 -4.00
N ASN A 133 -10.17 7.22 -4.09
CA ASN A 133 -10.50 5.94 -4.72
C ASN A 133 -10.87 6.12 -6.19
N HIS A 134 -10.39 5.19 -7.00
CA HIS A 134 -10.68 5.01 -8.41
C HIS A 134 -11.03 6.29 -9.21
N PRO A 135 -10.13 7.29 -9.30
CA PRO A 135 -10.38 8.56 -10.00
C PRO A 135 -10.69 8.40 -11.49
N MET A 136 -10.25 7.28 -12.10
CA MET A 136 -10.60 6.92 -13.48
C MET A 136 -12.10 6.80 -13.72
N ARG A 137 -12.91 6.52 -12.68
CA ARG A 137 -14.37 6.47 -12.80
C ARG A 137 -14.99 7.83 -13.11
N TYR A 138 -14.27 8.92 -12.84
CA TYR A 138 -14.74 10.30 -12.97
C TYR A 138 -14.09 11.04 -14.14
N ASP A 139 -13.28 10.35 -14.95
CA ASP A 139 -12.46 10.93 -16.04
C ASP A 139 -11.51 12.05 -15.53
N ASP A 140 -11.07 11.96 -14.26
CA ASP A 140 -10.22 12.98 -13.64
C ASP A 140 -8.85 13.05 -14.31
N THR A 141 -8.38 14.29 -14.51
CA THR A 141 -7.00 14.57 -14.91
C THR A 141 -6.07 14.61 -13.69
N ALA A 142 -4.74 14.66 -13.92
CA ALA A 142 -3.78 14.87 -12.83
C ALA A 142 -4.08 16.14 -12.01
N ASP A 143 -4.50 17.22 -12.68
CA ASP A 143 -4.82 18.49 -12.03
C ASP A 143 -6.09 18.38 -11.16
N ASP A 144 -7.09 17.61 -11.60
CA ASP A 144 -8.31 17.36 -10.83
C ASP A 144 -8.02 16.54 -9.57
N ILE A 145 -7.21 15.48 -9.72
CA ILE A 145 -6.77 14.61 -8.62
C ILE A 145 -5.95 15.41 -7.61
N ASN A 146 -4.99 16.22 -8.05
CA ASN A 146 -4.15 17.02 -7.15
C ASN A 146 -4.98 18.08 -6.40
N GLN A 147 -5.95 18.73 -7.07
CA GLN A 147 -6.88 19.64 -6.41
C GLN A 147 -7.76 18.94 -5.38
N LEU A 148 -8.25 17.74 -5.68
CA LEU A 148 -8.99 16.93 -4.73
C LEU A 148 -8.10 16.55 -3.54
N ALA A 149 -6.87 16.09 -3.80
CA ALA A 149 -5.91 15.68 -2.77
C ALA A 149 -5.58 16.82 -1.80
N ASP A 150 -5.31 18.02 -2.31
CA ASP A 150 -5.08 19.22 -1.48
C ASP A 150 -6.33 19.55 -0.64
N ARG A 151 -7.51 19.52 -1.26
CA ARG A 151 -8.78 19.84 -0.60
C ARG A 151 -9.12 18.87 0.54
N VAL A 152 -8.93 17.56 0.34
CA VAL A 152 -9.31 16.55 1.35
C VAL A 152 -8.14 16.12 2.25
N GLY A 153 -6.92 16.54 1.93
CA GLY A 153 -5.69 16.11 2.59
C GLY A 153 -5.40 14.62 2.31
N ALA A 154 -5.49 14.19 1.05
CA ALA A 154 -5.21 12.80 0.68
C ALA A 154 -3.71 12.54 0.61
N ASP A 155 -3.27 11.44 1.24
CA ASP A 155 -1.90 10.95 1.16
C ASP A 155 -1.70 10.03 -0.04
N LEU A 156 -2.77 9.33 -0.44
CA LEU A 156 -2.77 8.25 -1.41
C LEU A 156 -3.81 8.46 -2.50
N VAL A 157 -3.59 7.82 -3.65
CA VAL A 157 -4.52 7.79 -4.77
C VAL A 157 -4.47 6.45 -5.47
N GLU A 158 -5.63 5.82 -5.67
CA GLU A 158 -5.72 4.59 -6.44
C GLU A 158 -5.43 4.87 -7.92
N VAL A 159 -4.61 4.01 -8.54
CA VAL A 159 -4.32 4.09 -9.98
C VAL A 159 -4.93 2.93 -10.76
N THR A 160 -5.74 2.11 -10.10
CA THR A 160 -6.50 1.00 -10.71
C THR A 160 -7.94 1.03 -10.24
N GLU A 161 -8.88 0.65 -11.10
CA GLU A 161 -10.23 0.28 -10.68
C GLU A 161 -10.27 -1.24 -10.46
N ARG A 162 -10.60 -1.70 -9.25
CA ARG A 162 -10.75 -3.13 -8.93
C ARG A 162 -9.53 -4.01 -9.28
N GLY A 163 -8.34 -3.43 -9.19
CA GLY A 163 -7.09 -4.09 -9.55
C GLY A 163 -6.93 -4.38 -11.05
N GLU A 164 -7.73 -3.74 -11.92
CA GLU A 164 -7.54 -3.79 -13.37
C GLU A 164 -6.28 -3.04 -13.81
N ASP A 165 -5.76 -3.39 -14.98
CA ASP A 165 -4.54 -2.79 -15.51
C ASP A 165 -4.71 -1.28 -15.74
N ILE A 166 -3.77 -0.48 -15.21
CA ILE A 166 -3.69 0.97 -15.42
C ILE A 166 -3.67 1.34 -16.91
N GLN A 167 -3.18 0.45 -17.79
CA GLN A 167 -3.21 0.65 -19.24
C GLN A 167 -4.64 0.71 -19.81
N GLY A 168 -5.65 0.21 -19.08
CA GLY A 168 -7.06 0.42 -19.37
C GLY A 168 -7.54 1.85 -19.15
N TYR A 169 -6.73 2.68 -18.46
CA TYR A 169 -7.07 4.05 -18.04
C TYR A 169 -5.98 5.04 -18.47
N PRO A 170 -5.89 5.39 -19.78
CA PRO A 170 -4.81 6.24 -20.31
C PRO A 170 -4.64 7.56 -19.58
N THR A 171 -5.73 8.22 -19.18
CA THR A 171 -5.68 9.48 -18.42
C THR A 171 -4.92 9.32 -17.10
N ILE A 172 -5.13 8.21 -16.38
CA ILE A 172 -4.44 7.92 -15.13
C ILE A 172 -3.00 7.46 -15.38
N ALA A 173 -2.77 6.66 -16.41
CA ALA A 173 -1.43 6.24 -16.81
C ALA A 173 -0.52 7.44 -17.12
N ASP A 174 -1.06 8.47 -17.79
CA ASP A 174 -0.34 9.72 -18.08
C ASP A 174 -0.24 10.65 -16.85
N ALA A 175 -1.21 10.56 -15.93
CA ALA A 175 -1.26 11.40 -14.74
C ALA A 175 -0.30 10.97 -13.63
N VAL A 176 0.02 9.67 -13.52
CA VAL A 176 0.69 9.08 -12.34
C VAL A 176 2.02 9.77 -11.97
N GLU A 177 2.79 10.26 -12.95
CA GLU A 177 4.07 10.95 -12.72
C GLU A 177 3.90 12.38 -12.18
N GLN A 178 2.68 12.92 -12.23
CA GLN A 178 2.33 14.29 -11.87
C GLN A 178 1.51 14.37 -10.58
N LEU A 179 1.17 13.22 -9.97
CA LEU A 179 0.36 13.18 -8.76
C LEU A 179 1.17 13.58 -7.53
N ASP A 180 0.58 14.43 -6.70
CA ASP A 180 1.15 14.82 -5.40
C ASP A 180 0.95 13.71 -4.34
N ALA A 181 -0.20 13.02 -4.41
CA ALA A 181 -0.51 11.86 -3.59
C ALA A 181 0.20 10.59 -4.12
N THR A 182 0.54 9.67 -3.22
CA THR A 182 1.31 8.47 -3.60
C THR A 182 0.38 7.41 -4.24
N PRO A 183 0.73 6.86 -5.41
CA PRO A 183 -0.09 5.86 -6.09
C PRO A 183 -0.31 4.58 -5.28
N THR A 184 -1.51 4.00 -5.35
CA THR A 184 -1.85 2.69 -4.76
C THR A 184 -2.67 1.83 -5.72
N THR A 185 -2.75 0.55 -5.40
CA THR A 185 -3.49 -0.45 -6.15
C THR A 185 -4.32 -1.26 -5.15
N THR A 186 -5.60 -1.41 -5.40
CA THR A 186 -6.57 -1.98 -4.45
C THR A 186 -7.60 -2.84 -5.19
N SER A 187 -8.35 -3.65 -4.45
CA SER A 187 -9.35 -4.53 -5.07
C SER A 187 -10.75 -3.92 -5.19
N ASP A 188 -11.10 -2.89 -4.41
CA ASP A 188 -12.49 -2.44 -4.25
C ASP A 188 -13.43 -3.65 -4.02
N ALA A 189 -12.98 -4.60 -3.18
CA ALA A 189 -13.61 -5.90 -3.09
C ALA A 189 -14.98 -5.82 -2.41
N HIS A 190 -15.99 -6.27 -3.14
CA HIS A 190 -17.38 -6.37 -2.71
C HIS A 190 -17.84 -7.81 -2.47
N SER A 191 -16.99 -8.79 -2.76
CA SER A 191 -17.23 -10.21 -2.56
C SER A 191 -15.91 -10.98 -2.42
N PRO A 192 -15.90 -12.21 -1.89
CA PRO A 192 -14.69 -13.00 -1.72
C PRO A 192 -13.91 -13.24 -3.04
N GLU A 193 -14.60 -13.29 -4.18
CA GLU A 193 -13.97 -13.50 -5.49
C GLU A 193 -13.15 -12.29 -5.96
N ALA A 194 -13.47 -11.09 -5.48
CA ALA A 194 -12.77 -9.85 -5.82
C ALA A 194 -11.52 -9.61 -4.95
N VAL A 195 -11.41 -10.30 -3.81
CA VAL A 195 -10.34 -10.10 -2.82
C VAL A 195 -8.95 -10.22 -3.47
N GLY A 196 -8.13 -9.20 -3.24
CA GLY A 196 -6.72 -9.16 -3.62
C GLY A 196 -6.44 -8.96 -5.10
N ALA A 197 -7.43 -8.52 -5.88
CA ALA A 197 -7.22 -8.11 -7.28
C ALA A 197 -6.17 -6.99 -7.41
N GLY A 198 -6.14 -6.06 -6.45
CA GLY A 198 -5.08 -5.08 -6.23
C GLY A 198 -4.68 -5.06 -4.75
N HIS A 199 -3.42 -4.74 -4.45
CA HIS A 199 -2.92 -4.59 -3.09
C HIS A 199 -1.60 -3.80 -3.09
N VAL A 200 -1.09 -3.49 -1.90
CA VAL A 200 0.27 -2.99 -1.71
C VAL A 200 1.05 -3.95 -0.83
N VAL A 201 2.37 -3.91 -0.94
CA VAL A 201 3.29 -4.60 -0.02
C VAL A 201 4.12 -3.54 0.68
N VAL A 202 3.84 -3.35 1.97
CA VAL A 202 4.51 -2.33 2.80
C VAL A 202 5.70 -2.93 3.54
N GLU A 203 6.74 -2.14 3.77
CA GLU A 203 7.89 -2.53 4.59
C GLU A 203 7.81 -1.87 5.96
N VAL A 204 7.75 -2.64 7.04
CA VAL A 204 7.59 -2.15 8.42
C VAL A 204 8.58 -2.81 9.36
N GLU A 205 9.00 -2.13 10.42
CA GLU A 205 9.88 -2.74 11.45
C GLU A 205 9.14 -3.79 12.27
N GLU A 206 7.86 -3.52 12.57
CA GLU A 206 6.95 -4.41 13.28
C GLU A 206 5.55 -4.27 12.68
N LEU A 207 4.84 -5.39 12.56
CA LEU A 207 3.49 -5.43 12.02
C LEU A 207 2.48 -4.86 13.02
N SER A 208 2.15 -3.59 12.85
CA SER A 208 1.06 -2.89 13.53
C SER A 208 0.35 -1.95 12.54
N GLY A 209 -0.91 -1.62 12.81
CA GLY A 209 -1.68 -0.72 11.94
C GLY A 209 -1.04 0.65 11.77
N ASP A 210 -0.62 1.24 12.89
CA ASP A 210 0.16 2.47 12.94
C ASP A 210 1.43 2.44 12.06
N ASN A 211 2.23 1.38 12.15
CA ASN A 211 3.46 1.27 11.37
C ASN A 211 3.17 1.11 9.87
N VAL A 212 2.10 0.37 9.53
CA VAL A 212 1.61 0.23 8.16
C VAL A 212 1.20 1.59 7.61
N ILE A 213 0.38 2.35 8.35
CA ILE A 213 -0.04 3.70 7.93
C ILE A 213 1.16 4.65 7.76
N ARG A 214 2.10 4.66 8.71
CA ARG A 214 3.33 5.47 8.58
C ARG A 214 4.16 5.09 7.36
N ALA A 215 4.29 3.80 7.06
CA ALA A 215 5.01 3.33 5.87
C ALA A 215 4.32 3.80 4.58
N LEU A 216 2.99 3.75 4.53
CA LEU A 216 2.19 4.24 3.40
C LEU A 216 2.41 5.75 3.17
N LYS A 217 2.24 6.58 4.21
CA LYS A 217 2.50 8.04 4.13
C LYS A 217 3.91 8.39 3.67
N GLN A 218 4.89 7.55 4.01
CA GLN A 218 6.29 7.74 3.63
C GLN A 218 6.61 7.21 2.22
N GLY A 219 5.68 6.49 1.57
CA GLY A 219 5.90 5.83 0.30
C GLY A 219 6.87 4.65 0.40
N ARG A 220 6.89 3.92 1.53
CA ARG A 220 7.74 2.73 1.78
C ARG A 220 6.96 1.45 1.48
N TYR A 221 6.56 1.31 0.22
CA TYR A 221 5.82 0.14 -0.26
C TYR A 221 6.01 -0.06 -1.76
N SER A 222 5.61 -1.23 -2.24
CA SER A 222 5.47 -1.54 -3.66
C SER A 222 4.01 -1.83 -4.02
N LEU A 223 3.68 -1.62 -5.29
CA LEU A 223 2.36 -1.94 -5.83
C LEU A 223 2.30 -3.44 -6.17
N GLY A 224 1.14 -4.04 -5.91
CA GLY A 224 0.86 -5.44 -6.17
C GLY A 224 -0.56 -5.65 -6.70
N GLY A 225 -0.81 -6.83 -7.27
CA GLY A 225 -2.09 -7.16 -7.88
C GLY A 225 -1.89 -7.78 -9.25
N ARG A 226 -2.91 -7.72 -10.10
CA ARG A 226 -2.83 -8.19 -11.49
C ARG A 226 -2.02 -7.27 -12.41
N LEU A 227 -1.15 -6.46 -11.84
CA LEU A 227 -0.29 -5.55 -12.57
C LEU A 227 1.08 -6.20 -12.76
N TRP A 228 1.19 -7.00 -13.82
CA TRP A 228 2.25 -7.13 -14.84
C TRP A 228 1.81 -8.18 -15.86
#